data_AF-A0A147EVQ3-F1
#
_entry.id   AF-A0A147EVQ3-F1
#
_cell.length_a   1.000
_cell.length_b   1.000
_cell.length_c   1.000
_cell.angle_alpha   90.00
_cell.angle_beta   90.00
_cell.angle_gamma   90.00
#
_symmetry.space_group_name_H-M   'P 1'
#
loop_
_entity.id
_entity.type
_entity.pdbx_description
1 polymer ?
#
loop_
_entity_poly.entity_id
_entity_poly.type
_entity_poly.pdbx_seq_one_letter_code
_entity_poly.pdbx_strand_id
1 'polypeptide(L)'
;MPRLVAVCAVHQLRPDAGSLGITAIDKRALEGPVRIGPYGVRADVQASRKHHGGLDKAVYAYSAADAQYWQAELHRDLHPGWFGENLRVEGLDVNAARIGEVWRIGDTVELEVTMPRTPCATFARWVGGRDARGWVRRFSEAGRLGAYLRVRRSGEVRAGDAIEVVRSPEGAPTVLEVYRS
;
A
#
# COMPACT_ATOMS: atom_id res chain seq x y z
N MET A 1 -8.00 17.71 5.54
CA MET A 1 -8.21 17.18 4.17
C MET A 1 -7.30 15.98 3.98
N PRO A 2 -7.72 14.95 3.24
CA PRO A 2 -6.86 13.81 2.95
C PRO A 2 -5.61 14.23 2.19
N ARG A 3 -4.47 13.61 2.49
CA ARG A 3 -3.17 13.96 1.88
C ARG A 3 -2.21 12.78 1.81
N LEU A 4 -1.25 12.90 0.91
CA LEU A 4 -0.13 11.98 0.77
C LEU A 4 0.94 12.29 1.82
N VAL A 5 1.23 11.34 2.70
CA VAL A 5 2.28 11.46 3.72
C VAL A 5 3.65 11.15 3.14
N ALA A 6 3.76 10.08 2.34
CA ALA A 6 5.01 9.68 1.73
C ALA A 6 4.79 8.84 0.47
N VAL A 7 5.71 8.98 -0.47
CA VAL A 7 5.90 8.04 -1.57
C VAL A 7 7.09 7.16 -1.24
N CYS A 8 6.91 5.85 -1.32
CA CYS A 8 7.90 4.87 -0.90
C CYS A 8 8.26 3.92 -2.04
N ALA A 9 9.54 3.55 -2.09
CA ALA A 9 10.06 2.55 -3.01
C ALA A 9 11.04 1.63 -2.28
N VAL A 10 11.38 0.50 -2.92
CA VAL A 10 12.37 -0.46 -2.41
C VAL A 10 13.65 0.28 -2.01
N HIS A 11 14.02 0.14 -0.75
CA HIS A 11 15.30 0.62 -0.25
C HIS A 11 16.39 -0.43 -0.41
N GLN A 12 16.07 -1.68 -0.08
CA GLN A 12 16.99 -2.79 -0.25
C GLN A 12 16.22 -4.09 -0.48
N LEU A 13 16.75 -4.95 -1.34
CA LEU A 13 16.34 -6.35 -1.39
C LEU A 13 16.87 -7.07 -0.16
N ARG A 14 15.98 -7.67 0.62
CA ARG A 14 16.34 -8.40 1.84
C ARG A 14 16.33 -9.90 1.56
N PRO A 15 17.24 -10.70 2.15
CA PRO A 15 17.09 -12.14 2.17
C PRO A 15 15.73 -12.55 2.76
N ASP A 16 15.08 -13.54 2.16
CA ASP A 16 13.80 -14.07 2.60
C ASP A 16 13.76 -15.58 2.40
N ALA A 17 13.12 -16.30 3.33
CA ALA A 17 12.97 -17.76 3.23
C ALA A 17 11.91 -18.19 2.18
N GLY A 18 11.44 -17.27 1.34
CA GLY A 18 10.54 -17.56 0.22
C GLY A 18 11.28 -18.20 -0.97
N SER A 19 10.51 -18.64 -1.97
CA SER A 19 11.06 -19.34 -3.15
C SER A 19 12.06 -18.53 -3.98
N LEU A 20 11.97 -17.20 -3.93
CA LEU A 20 12.92 -16.30 -4.61
C LEU A 20 14.19 -16.03 -3.80
N GLY A 21 14.26 -16.44 -2.52
CA GLY A 21 15.38 -16.16 -1.63
C GLY A 21 15.53 -14.71 -1.20
N ILE A 22 14.78 -13.78 -1.80
CA ILE A 22 14.81 -12.34 -1.55
C ILE A 22 13.41 -11.72 -1.55
N THR A 23 13.27 -10.58 -0.89
CA THR A 23 12.05 -9.76 -0.84
C THR A 23 12.34 -8.28 -1.07
N ALA A 24 11.40 -7.60 -1.70
CA ALA A 24 11.37 -6.15 -1.94
C ALA A 24 10.49 -5.39 -0.92
N ILE A 25 10.11 -6.03 0.19
CA ILE A 25 9.17 -5.46 1.16
C ILE A 25 9.74 -4.27 1.96
N ASP A 26 11.07 -4.17 2.10
CA ASP A 26 11.72 -3.05 2.80
C ASP A 26 11.71 -1.81 1.90
N LYS A 27 10.68 -0.98 2.08
CA LYS A 27 10.55 0.31 1.41
C LYS A 27 10.82 1.47 2.37
N ARG A 28 11.27 2.58 1.81
CA ARG A 28 11.51 3.85 2.51
C ARG A 28 10.91 5.00 1.74
N ALA A 29 10.57 6.07 2.46
CA ALA A 29 10.14 7.32 1.86
C ALA A 29 11.23 7.87 0.93
N LEU A 30 10.80 8.34 -0.25
CA LEU A 30 11.63 9.06 -1.19
C LEU A 30 11.55 10.56 -0.93
N GLU A 31 12.65 11.26 -1.18
CA GLU A 31 12.70 12.72 -1.11
C GLU A 31 12.26 13.35 -2.43
N GLY A 32 11.59 14.50 -2.33
CA GLY A 32 11.19 15.28 -3.49
C GLY A 32 10.06 14.67 -4.33
N PRO A 33 9.86 15.19 -5.54
CA PRO A 33 8.81 14.72 -6.44
C PRO A 33 9.12 13.35 -7.05
N VAL A 34 8.09 12.50 -7.15
CA VAL A 34 8.20 11.11 -7.60
C VAL A 34 7.20 10.83 -8.72
N ARG A 35 7.72 10.26 -9.81
CA ARG A 35 6.90 9.86 -10.96
C ARG A 35 6.17 8.54 -10.71
N ILE A 36 4.85 8.56 -10.90
CA ILE A 36 3.99 7.39 -10.98
C ILE A 36 3.63 7.15 -12.46
N GLY A 37 4.07 6.02 -13.00
CA GLY A 37 3.75 5.56 -14.36
C GLY A 37 2.73 4.41 -14.34
N PRO A 38 2.35 3.86 -15.50
CA PRO A 38 1.32 2.80 -15.59
C PRO A 38 1.60 1.57 -14.72
N TYR A 39 2.88 1.28 -14.46
CA TYR A 39 3.33 0.16 -13.66
C TYR A 39 3.63 0.50 -12.19
N GLY A 40 3.34 1.73 -11.75
CA GLY A 40 3.52 2.19 -10.37
C GLY A 40 4.62 3.24 -10.21
N VAL A 41 5.19 3.30 -9.00
CA VAL A 41 6.28 4.22 -8.65
C VAL A 41 7.54 3.85 -9.43
N ARG A 42 8.11 4.78 -10.20
CA ARG A 42 9.22 4.47 -11.15
C ARG A 42 10.49 3.96 -10.47
N ALA A 43 10.75 4.37 -9.23
CA ALA A 43 11.92 3.91 -8.46
C ALA A 43 11.72 2.54 -7.80
N ASP A 44 10.52 1.95 -7.89
CA ASP A 44 10.18 0.72 -7.19
C ASP A 44 10.49 -0.52 -8.03
N VAL A 45 11.23 -1.47 -7.45
CA VAL A 45 11.54 -2.75 -8.09
C VAL A 45 10.46 -3.78 -7.74
N GLN A 46 9.72 -4.25 -8.73
CA GLN A 46 8.81 -5.40 -8.57
C GLN A 46 9.58 -6.71 -8.71
N ALA A 47 10.02 -7.29 -7.59
CA ALA A 47 10.80 -8.54 -7.58
C ALA A 47 10.05 -9.77 -8.14
N SER A 48 8.71 -9.71 -8.28
CA SER A 48 7.91 -10.76 -8.92
C SER A 48 6.70 -10.20 -9.66
N ARG A 49 6.79 -10.11 -10.99
CA ARG A 49 5.67 -9.65 -11.85
C ARG A 49 4.49 -10.63 -11.92
N LYS A 50 4.69 -11.91 -11.57
CA LYS A 50 3.67 -12.97 -11.69
C LYS A 50 2.71 -13.03 -10.50
N HIS A 51 3.15 -12.62 -9.31
CA HIS A 51 2.35 -12.73 -8.07
C HIS A 51 2.18 -11.39 -7.31
N HIS A 52 3.07 -10.42 -7.54
CA HIS A 52 3.15 -9.18 -6.75
C HIS A 52 3.22 -7.91 -7.62
N GLY A 53 2.68 -7.98 -8.83
CA GLY A 53 2.65 -6.88 -9.78
C GLY A 53 1.53 -7.05 -10.80
N GLY A 54 1.49 -6.13 -11.77
CA GLY A 54 0.43 -6.01 -12.77
C GLY A 54 -0.25 -4.66 -12.72
N LEU A 55 -0.92 -4.27 -13.80
CA LEU A 55 -1.56 -2.95 -13.91
C LEU A 55 -2.61 -2.73 -12.81
N ASP A 56 -3.27 -3.79 -12.34
CA ASP A 56 -4.26 -3.73 -11.26
C ASP A 56 -3.64 -3.63 -9.85
N LYS A 57 -2.33 -3.85 -9.71
CA LYS A 57 -1.60 -3.81 -8.44
C LYS A 57 -0.38 -2.90 -8.52
N ALA A 58 -0.49 -1.86 -9.36
CA ALA A 58 0.62 -0.96 -9.67
C ALA A 58 1.13 -0.20 -8.44
N VAL A 59 0.22 0.19 -7.54
CA VAL A 59 0.55 0.96 -6.35
C VAL A 59 -0.15 0.33 -5.14
N TYR A 60 0.54 0.18 -4.02
CA TYR A 60 -0.07 -0.22 -2.75
C TYR A 60 -0.19 1.00 -1.83
N ALA A 61 -1.40 1.31 -1.36
CA ALA A 61 -1.67 2.39 -0.43
C ALA A 61 -2.01 1.87 0.97
N TYR A 62 -1.48 2.55 2.00
CA TYR A 62 -1.70 2.22 3.40
C TYR A 62 -1.99 3.47 4.23
N SER A 63 -2.91 3.35 5.19
CA SER A 63 -3.31 4.48 6.05
C SER A 63 -2.29 4.75 7.16
N ALA A 64 -2.03 6.02 7.43
CA ALA A 64 -1.24 6.47 8.58
C ALA A 64 -1.89 6.08 9.90
N ALA A 65 -3.22 6.15 10.00
CA ALA A 65 -3.96 5.74 11.19
C ALA A 65 -3.82 4.22 11.45
N ASP A 66 -3.85 3.41 10.39
CA ASP A 66 -3.65 1.96 10.50
C ASP A 66 -2.23 1.62 10.95
N ALA A 67 -1.24 2.29 10.39
CA ALA A 67 0.14 2.09 10.80
C ALA A 67 0.36 2.54 12.25
N GLN A 68 -0.27 3.62 12.70
CA GLN A 68 -0.20 4.06 14.10
C GLN A 68 -0.82 3.03 15.05
N TYR A 69 -1.94 2.41 14.68
CA TYR A 69 -2.50 1.28 15.42
C TYR A 69 -1.46 0.16 15.56
N TRP A 70 -0.82 -0.25 14.47
CA TRP A 70 0.20 -1.29 14.54
C TRP A 70 1.46 -0.87 15.29
N GLN A 71 1.82 0.41 15.27
CA GLN A 71 2.94 0.95 16.03
C GLN A 71 2.74 0.72 17.54
N ALA A 72 1.52 0.96 18.02
CA ALA A 72 1.14 0.70 19.40
C ALA A 72 1.13 -0.81 19.69
N GLU A 73 0.51 -1.61 18.82
CA GLU A 73 0.39 -3.08 18.97
C GLU A 73 1.73 -3.84 18.91
N LEU A 74 2.72 -3.28 18.23
CA LEU A 74 4.06 -3.86 18.05
C LEU A 74 5.12 -3.21 18.93
N HIS A 75 4.77 -2.14 19.66
CA HIS A 75 5.69 -1.33 20.46
C HIS A 75 6.96 -0.94 19.71
N ARG A 76 6.81 -0.53 18.45
CA ARG A 76 7.92 -0.25 17.54
C ARG A 76 7.57 0.85 16.58
N ASP A 77 8.49 1.77 16.31
CA ASP A 77 8.33 2.77 15.26
C ASP A 77 8.21 2.15 13.86
N LEU A 78 7.17 2.53 13.11
CA LEU A 78 6.82 1.97 11.80
C LEU A 78 6.86 3.06 10.73
N HIS A 79 8.04 3.30 10.18
CA HIS A 79 8.27 4.32 9.16
C HIS A 79 7.42 4.08 7.88
N PRO A 80 7.16 5.12 7.06
CA PRO A 80 6.45 4.95 5.78
C PRO A 80 7.18 4.00 4.82
N GLY A 81 6.46 3.01 4.31
CA GLY A 81 7.01 1.90 3.52
C GLY A 81 7.20 0.61 4.31
N TRP A 82 7.06 0.63 5.65
CA TRP A 82 7.26 -0.56 6.49
C TRP A 82 6.37 -1.75 6.12
N PHE A 83 5.12 -1.51 5.68
CA PHE A 83 4.20 -2.57 5.26
C PHE A 83 4.41 -3.00 3.80
N GLY A 84 5.42 -2.45 3.13
CA GLY A 84 5.69 -2.62 1.71
C GLY A 84 4.83 -1.71 0.81
N GLU A 85 4.16 -0.72 1.40
CA GLU A 85 3.34 0.25 0.68
C GLU A 85 4.18 1.20 -0.17
N ASN A 86 3.58 1.66 -1.27
CA ASN A 86 4.12 2.73 -2.09
C ASN A 86 3.61 4.09 -1.63
N LEU A 87 2.38 4.18 -1.13
CA LEU A 87 1.79 5.42 -0.66
C LEU A 87 1.35 5.28 0.79
N ARG A 88 1.92 6.12 1.66
CA ARG A 88 1.34 6.35 2.98
C ARG A 88 0.40 7.53 2.88
N VAL A 89 -0.86 7.36 3.27
CA VAL A 89 -1.91 8.39 3.18
C VAL A 89 -2.48 8.73 4.55
N GLU A 90 -2.96 9.96 4.72
CA GLU A 90 -3.60 10.43 5.95
C GLU A 90 -4.96 11.05 5.63
N GLY A 91 -5.91 10.96 6.57
CA GLY A 91 -7.25 11.53 6.43
C GLY A 91 -8.18 10.77 5.50
N LEU A 92 -7.77 9.59 5.03
CA LEU A 92 -8.55 8.67 4.18
C LEU A 92 -8.59 7.29 4.81
N ASP A 93 -9.78 6.71 4.97
CA ASP A 93 -9.92 5.31 5.36
C ASP A 93 -9.79 4.42 4.11
N VAL A 94 -8.58 3.88 3.93
CA VAL A 94 -8.24 3.04 2.79
C VAL A 94 -9.05 1.73 2.79
N ASN A 95 -9.44 1.21 3.94
CA ASN A 95 -10.18 -0.06 4.03
C ASN A 95 -11.67 0.13 3.77
N ALA A 96 -12.20 1.34 4.01
CA ALA A 96 -13.56 1.74 3.65
C ALA A 96 -13.70 2.27 2.22
N ALA A 97 -12.59 2.49 1.50
CA ALA A 97 -12.63 2.90 0.10
C ALA A 97 -13.33 1.83 -0.76
N ARG A 98 -14.10 2.26 -1.75
CA ARG A 98 -14.87 1.35 -2.62
C ARG A 98 -14.03 0.84 -3.78
N ILE A 99 -14.29 -0.40 -4.21
CA ILE A 99 -13.69 -0.88 -5.46
C ILE A 99 -14.13 0.00 -6.63
N GLY A 100 -13.17 0.46 -7.43
CA GLY A 100 -13.40 1.39 -8.54
C GLY A 100 -13.45 2.87 -8.13
N GLU A 101 -13.25 3.19 -6.85
CA GLU A 101 -13.05 4.56 -6.38
C GLU A 101 -11.76 5.14 -6.99
N VAL A 102 -11.81 6.40 -7.45
CA VAL A 102 -10.69 7.08 -8.11
C VAL A 102 -10.24 8.24 -7.24
N TRP A 103 -8.96 8.22 -6.90
CA TRP A 103 -8.28 9.24 -6.13
C TRP A 103 -7.42 10.08 -7.05
N ARG A 104 -7.67 11.40 -7.05
CA ARG A 104 -6.73 12.37 -7.61
C ARG A 104 -5.74 12.78 -6.53
N ILE A 105 -4.45 12.71 -6.84
CA ILE A 105 -3.36 13.10 -5.96
C ILE A 105 -2.55 14.20 -6.63
N GLY A 106 -2.38 15.32 -5.91
CA GLY A 106 -1.81 16.53 -6.47
C GLY A 106 -2.63 17.02 -7.66
N ASP A 107 -1.97 17.55 -8.68
CA ASP A 107 -2.67 18.19 -9.81
C ASP A 107 -3.20 17.20 -10.85
N THR A 108 -2.56 16.03 -11.00
CA THR A 108 -2.75 15.22 -12.23
C THR A 108 -2.80 13.70 -12.06
N VAL A 109 -2.27 13.13 -10.97
CA VAL A 109 -2.21 11.68 -10.84
C VAL A 109 -3.57 11.14 -10.42
N GLU A 110 -4.09 10.16 -11.15
CA GLU A 110 -5.33 9.47 -10.81
C GLU A 110 -5.08 7.98 -10.60
N LEU A 111 -5.48 7.49 -9.44
CA LEU A 111 -5.32 6.10 -9.02
C LEU A 111 -6.69 5.52 -8.72
N GLU A 112 -6.98 4.32 -9.21
CA GLU A 112 -8.23 3.64 -8.92
C GLU A 112 -8.02 2.46 -7.99
N VAL A 113 -8.85 2.36 -6.95
CA VAL A 113 -8.90 1.24 -6.00
C VAL A 113 -9.34 -0.03 -6.71
N THR A 114 -8.54 -1.09 -6.62
CA THR A 114 -8.80 -2.34 -7.35
C THR A 114 -9.15 -3.50 -6.43
N MET A 115 -8.42 -3.69 -5.33
CA MET A 115 -8.59 -4.84 -4.44
C MET A 115 -7.87 -4.63 -3.11
N PRO A 116 -8.26 -5.36 -2.05
CA PRO A 116 -7.50 -5.40 -0.80
C PRO A 116 -6.10 -5.97 -0.98
N ARG A 117 -5.20 -5.56 -0.09
CA ARG A 117 -3.90 -6.21 0.08
C ARG A 117 -4.08 -7.56 0.77
N THR A 118 -3.70 -8.66 0.10
CA THR A 118 -3.78 -10.02 0.69
C THR A 118 -2.50 -10.40 1.43
N PRO A 119 -2.42 -10.36 2.78
CA PRO A 119 -1.20 -10.67 3.55
C PRO A 119 -0.59 -12.01 3.12
N CYS A 120 0.73 -12.05 2.93
CA CYS A 120 1.45 -13.22 2.42
C CYS A 120 2.51 -13.71 3.41
N ALA A 121 3.12 -14.88 3.16
CA ALA A 121 4.13 -15.45 4.05
C ALA A 121 5.35 -14.54 4.24
N THR A 122 5.80 -13.84 3.19
CA THR A 122 6.88 -12.84 3.27
C THR A 122 6.50 -11.67 4.17
N PHE A 123 5.25 -11.19 4.08
CA PHE A 123 4.73 -10.16 4.99
C PHE A 123 4.71 -10.63 6.44
N ALA A 124 4.26 -11.87 6.67
CA ALA A 124 4.21 -12.46 8.01
C ALA A 124 5.60 -12.58 8.64
N ARG A 125 6.62 -13.00 7.87
CA ARG A 125 8.01 -13.06 8.33
C ARG A 125 8.60 -11.68 8.61
N TRP A 126 8.32 -10.71 7.73
CA TRP A 126 8.82 -9.34 7.86
C TRP A 126 8.25 -8.64 9.10
N VAL A 127 6.92 -8.63 9.24
CA VAL A 127 6.25 -7.88 10.31
C VAL A 127 6.19 -8.67 11.61
N GLY A 128 5.86 -9.96 11.54
CA GLY A 128 5.73 -10.81 12.73
C GLY A 128 7.08 -11.25 13.31
N GLY A 129 8.15 -11.31 12.51
CA GLY A 129 9.47 -11.75 12.98
C GLY A 129 9.42 -13.14 13.64
N ARG A 130 9.69 -13.19 14.95
CA ARG A 130 9.59 -14.44 15.75
C ARG A 130 8.14 -14.95 15.86
N ASP A 131 7.17 -14.06 15.78
CA ASP A 131 5.73 -14.34 15.85
C ASP A 131 5.09 -14.39 14.46
N ALA A 132 5.88 -14.68 13.41
CA ALA A 132 5.38 -14.80 12.04
C ALA A 132 4.25 -15.83 11.91
N ARG A 133 4.25 -16.88 12.75
CA ARG A 133 3.16 -17.86 12.81
C ARG A 133 1.92 -17.22 13.43
N GLY A 134 0.84 -17.14 12.66
CA GLY A 134 -0.41 -16.49 13.09
C GLY A 134 -0.49 -15.00 12.76
N TRP A 135 0.61 -14.38 12.31
CA TRP A 135 0.61 -12.96 11.95
C TRP A 135 -0.38 -12.61 10.84
N VAL A 136 -0.49 -13.47 9.82
CA VAL A 136 -1.49 -13.32 8.75
C VAL A 136 -2.88 -13.21 9.35
N ARG A 137 -3.24 -14.14 10.25
CA ARG A 137 -4.55 -14.15 10.91
C ARG A 137 -4.79 -12.89 11.73
N ARG A 138 -3.82 -12.48 12.58
CA ARG A 138 -3.92 -11.24 13.38
C ARG A 138 -4.14 -10.01 12.49
N PHE A 139 -3.40 -9.91 11.40
CA PHE A 139 -3.52 -8.80 10.46
C PHE A 139 -4.88 -8.80 9.73
N SER A 140 -5.34 -9.98 9.31
CA SER A 140 -6.66 -10.17 8.69
C SER A 140 -7.81 -9.81 9.64
N GLU A 141 -7.74 -10.26 10.89
CA GLU A 141 -8.76 -10.01 11.92
C GLU A 141 -8.85 -8.50 12.26
N ALA A 142 -7.72 -7.80 12.30
CA ALA A 142 -7.70 -6.35 12.49
C ALA A 142 -8.36 -5.57 11.35
N GLY A 143 -8.44 -6.13 10.13
CA GLY A 143 -9.09 -5.49 8.98
C GLY A 143 -8.39 -4.22 8.48
N ARG A 144 -7.11 -4.04 8.80
CA ARG A 144 -6.28 -2.86 8.47
C ARG A 144 -5.30 -3.19 7.36
N LEU A 145 -5.84 -3.51 6.19
CA LEU A 145 -5.15 -4.18 5.10
C LEU A 145 -4.46 -3.20 4.14
N GLY A 146 -5.09 -2.05 3.92
CA GLY A 146 -4.78 -1.19 2.79
C GLY A 146 -5.27 -1.76 1.45
N ALA A 147 -4.99 -1.04 0.38
CA ALA A 147 -5.55 -1.33 -0.94
C ALA A 147 -4.50 -1.25 -2.05
N TYR A 148 -4.62 -2.15 -3.03
CA TYR A 148 -3.96 -2.00 -4.31
C TYR A 148 -4.73 -1.04 -5.20
N LEU A 149 -3.98 -0.28 -5.99
CA LEU A 149 -4.47 0.73 -6.91
C LEU A 149 -3.87 0.50 -8.30
N ARG A 150 -4.66 0.74 -9.34
CA ARG A 150 -4.20 0.87 -10.73
C ARG A 150 -3.99 2.35 -11.07
N VAL A 151 -3.08 2.62 -12.00
CA VAL A 151 -2.83 3.98 -12.48
C VAL A 151 -3.79 4.28 -13.63
N ARG A 152 -4.68 5.25 -13.46
CA ARG A 152 -5.57 5.78 -14.50
C ARG A 152 -4.92 6.93 -15.26
N ARG A 153 -4.23 7.81 -14.54
CA ARG A 153 -3.47 8.93 -15.10
C ARG A 153 -2.09 9.01 -14.45
N SER A 154 -1.05 8.90 -15.27
CA SER A 154 0.35 9.01 -14.82
C SER A 154 0.74 10.47 -14.59
N GLY A 155 1.74 10.69 -13.75
CA GLY A 155 2.20 12.03 -13.40
C GLY A 155 3.24 12.01 -12.30
N GLU A 156 3.36 13.12 -11.60
CA GLU A 156 4.30 13.33 -10.51
C GLU A 156 3.54 13.72 -9.24
N VAL A 157 3.95 13.16 -8.11
CA VAL A 157 3.41 13.45 -6.78
C VAL A 157 4.55 13.66 -5.78
N ARG A 158 4.28 14.34 -4.68
CA ARG A 158 5.20 14.55 -3.57
C ARG A 158 4.48 14.44 -2.23
N ALA A 159 5.23 14.20 -1.17
CA ALA A 159 4.68 14.29 0.18
C ALA A 159 4.04 15.67 0.41
N GLY A 160 2.86 15.68 1.04
CA GLY A 160 2.05 16.86 1.27
C GLY A 160 0.93 17.08 0.23
N ASP A 161 0.99 16.42 -0.93
CA ASP A 161 -0.05 16.57 -1.96
C ASP A 161 -1.43 16.18 -1.44
N ALA A 162 -2.45 16.97 -1.77
CA ALA A 162 -3.83 16.68 -1.42
C ALA A 162 -4.30 15.42 -2.14
N ILE A 163 -5.18 14.67 -1.49
CA ILE A 163 -5.90 13.55 -2.07
C ILE A 163 -7.39 13.90 -2.11
N GLU A 164 -7.98 13.77 -3.29
CA GLU A 164 -9.40 13.98 -3.53
C GLU A 164 -10.03 12.74 -4.15
N VAL A 165 -11.16 12.31 -3.59
CA VAL A 165 -11.97 11.24 -4.19
C VAL A 165 -12.83 11.87 -5.29
N VAL A 166 -12.39 11.74 -6.54
CA VAL A 166 -13.06 12.36 -7.70
C VAL A 166 -14.17 11.49 -8.29
N ARG A 167 -14.18 10.20 -7.94
CA ARG A 167 -15.24 9.26 -8.31
C ARG A 167 -15.32 8.14 -7.27
N SER A 168 -16.52 7.79 -6.85
CA SER A 168 -16.79 6.62 -6.00
C SER A 168 -18.03 5.90 -6.54
N PRO A 169 -17.91 4.67 -7.07
CA PRO A 169 -19.06 3.92 -7.55
C PRO A 169 -20.05 3.62 -6.42
N GLU A 170 -21.30 4.06 -6.58
CA GLU A 170 -22.36 3.75 -5.63
C GLU A 170 -22.63 2.24 -5.59
N GLY A 171 -22.86 1.70 -4.39
CA GLY A 171 -23.15 0.28 -4.19
C GLY A 171 -21.97 -0.68 -4.39
N ALA A 172 -20.80 -0.22 -4.84
CA ALA A 172 -19.61 -1.07 -4.91
C ALA A 172 -19.14 -1.45 -3.50
N PRO A 173 -18.69 -2.71 -3.28
CA PRO A 173 -18.18 -3.12 -1.99
C PRO A 173 -16.91 -2.35 -1.65
N THR A 174 -16.71 -2.15 -0.36
CA THR A 174 -15.47 -1.62 0.21
C THR A 174 -14.33 -2.63 0.09
N VAL A 175 -13.10 -2.14 0.20
CA VAL A 175 -11.89 -2.96 0.27
C VAL A 175 -12.00 -4.04 1.35
N LEU A 176 -12.52 -3.68 2.54
CA LEU A 176 -12.67 -4.63 3.64
C LEU A 176 -13.80 -5.65 3.40
N GLU A 177 -14.91 -5.25 2.79
CA GLU A 177 -16.00 -6.17 2.42
C GLU A 177 -15.51 -7.20 1.40
N VAL A 178 -14.78 -6.78 0.36
CA VAL A 178 -14.18 -7.69 -0.62
C VAL A 178 -13.17 -8.64 0.01
N TYR A 179 -12.46 -8.21 1.05
CA TYR A 179 -11.52 -9.10 1.73
C TYR A 179 -12.20 -10.17 2.58
N ARG A 180 -13.41 -9.89 3.08
CA ARG A 180 -14.17 -10.75 3.99
C ARG A 180 -15.15 -11.68 3.28
N SER A 181 -15.44 -11.44 2.00
CA SER A 181 -16.26 -12.31 1.14
C SER A 181 -15.52 -13.58 0.73
#